data_AF-A0A7J4QJT0-F1
#
_entry.id   AF-A0A7J4QJT0-F1
#
_cell.length_a   1.000
_cell.length_b   1.000
_cell.length_c   1.000
_cell.angle_alpha   90.00
_cell.angle_beta   90.00
_cell.angle_gamma   90.00
#
_symmetry.space_group_name_H-M   'P 1'
#
loop_
_entity.id
_entity.type
_entity.pdbx_description
1 polymer ?
#
loop_
_entity_poly.entity_id
_entity_poly.type
_entity_poly.pdbx_seq_one_letter_code
_entity_poly.pdbx_strand_id
1 'polypeptide(L)'
;MRKALAQNPNLLRTLLGLSFTLIFMLSYAVYANTIDTAYYTYTTEATVTGQSSDDGLQFDRVHDESADTTTWSANVTIDRNNLTWVNVTAEELAPGASLTVFDAAGLWTHSLLGVEDARDFSCAEDCRQNESTTLAETDGVAVYRGV
;
A
#
# COMPACT_ATOMS: atom_id res chain seq x y z
N MET A 1 -40.89 4.76 -58.89
CA MET A 1 -40.62 3.40 -58.39
C MET A 1 -40.57 3.39 -56.85
N ARG A 2 -41.70 3.61 -56.16
CA ARG A 2 -41.77 3.70 -54.68
C ARG A 2 -42.64 2.62 -54.02
N LYS A 3 -43.14 1.66 -54.80
CA LYS A 3 -44.24 0.78 -54.39
C LYS A 3 -43.88 -0.71 -54.27
N ALA A 4 -42.60 -1.05 -54.22
CA ALA A 4 -42.16 -2.45 -54.09
C ALA A 4 -41.61 -2.82 -52.70
N LEU A 5 -41.31 -1.84 -51.82
CA LEU A 5 -40.73 -2.12 -50.50
C LEU A 5 -41.75 -2.14 -49.34
N ALA A 6 -43.01 -1.76 -49.59
CA ALA A 6 -43.98 -1.46 -48.54
C ALA A 6 -45.01 -2.57 -48.24
N GLN A 7 -44.83 -3.81 -48.71
CA GLN A 7 -45.94 -4.78 -48.70
C GLN A 7 -45.73 -6.06 -47.88
N ASN A 8 -44.74 -6.11 -46.98
CA ASN A 8 -44.65 -7.19 -46.01
C ASN A 8 -44.35 -6.67 -44.59
N PRO A 9 -45.37 -6.39 -43.76
CA PRO A 9 -45.19 -5.81 -42.43
C PRO A 9 -44.36 -6.69 -41.49
N ASN A 10 -44.29 -8.00 -41.77
CA ASN A 10 -43.37 -8.91 -41.09
C ASN A 10 -41.89 -8.62 -41.42
N LEU A 11 -41.58 -8.21 -42.65
CA LEU A 11 -40.21 -7.93 -43.11
C LEU A 11 -39.62 -6.68 -42.43
N LEU A 12 -40.45 -5.65 -42.21
CA LEU A 12 -40.00 -4.42 -41.56
C LEU A 12 -39.77 -4.64 -40.05
N ARG A 13 -40.60 -5.49 -39.41
CA ARG A 13 -40.44 -5.90 -38.01
C ARG A 13 -39.18 -6.75 -37.82
N THR A 14 -38.89 -7.69 -38.72
CA THR A 14 -37.68 -8.51 -38.65
C THR A 14 -36.41 -7.72 -38.91
N LEU A 15 -36.43 -6.76 -39.84
CA LEU A 15 -35.27 -5.93 -40.16
C LEU A 15 -34.93 -4.99 -39.00
N LEU A 16 -35.94 -4.36 -38.39
CA LEU A 16 -35.75 -3.57 -37.17
C LEU A 16 -35.22 -4.43 -36.01
N GLY A 17 -35.78 -5.62 -35.81
CA GLY A 17 -35.31 -6.55 -34.76
C GLY A 17 -33.84 -6.93 -34.93
N LEU A 18 -33.45 -7.34 -36.14
CA LEU A 18 -32.06 -7.70 -36.45
C LEU A 18 -31.10 -6.52 -36.29
N SER A 19 -31.54 -5.32 -36.66
CA SER A 19 -30.73 -4.10 -36.54
C SER A 19 -30.46 -3.75 -35.08
N PHE A 20 -31.48 -3.82 -34.22
CA PHE A 20 -31.31 -3.58 -32.79
C PHE A 20 -30.45 -4.65 -32.12
N THR A 21 -30.67 -5.93 -32.42
CA THR A 21 -29.82 -7.00 -31.87
C THR A 21 -28.36 -6.84 -32.27
N LEU A 22 -28.10 -6.43 -33.52
CA LEU A 22 -26.75 -6.20 -34.02
C LEU A 22 -26.08 -5.02 -33.28
N ILE A 23 -26.81 -3.92 -33.07
CA ILE A 23 -26.30 -2.76 -32.32
C ILE A 23 -25.92 -3.18 -30.90
N PHE A 24 -26.79 -3.88 -30.17
CA PHE A 24 -26.48 -4.33 -28.81
C PHE A 24 -25.30 -5.29 -28.75
N MET A 25 -25.19 -6.20 -29.72
CA MET A 25 -24.06 -7.15 -29.76
C MET A 25 -22.73 -6.43 -30.02
N LEU A 26 -22.71 -5.48 -30.96
CA LEU A 26 -21.52 -4.66 -31.26
C LEU A 26 -21.13 -3.79 -30.06
N SER A 27 -22.10 -3.13 -29.41
CA SER A 27 -21.84 -2.33 -28.21
C SER A 27 -21.25 -3.18 -27.09
N TYR A 28 -21.76 -4.40 -26.87
CA TYR A 28 -21.20 -5.33 -25.89
C TYR A 28 -19.78 -5.77 -26.25
N ALA A 29 -19.52 -6.07 -27.53
CA ALA A 29 -18.18 -6.46 -27.99
C ALA A 29 -17.15 -5.34 -27.81
N VAL A 30 -17.53 -4.09 -28.08
CA VAL A 30 -16.65 -2.92 -27.83
C VAL A 30 -16.41 -2.75 -26.33
N TYR A 31 -17.48 -2.78 -25.53
CA TYR A 31 -17.38 -2.65 -24.08
C TYR A 31 -16.48 -3.72 -23.46
N ALA A 32 -16.63 -4.98 -23.86
CA ALA A 32 -15.82 -6.10 -23.39
C ALA A 32 -14.33 -5.93 -23.74
N ASN A 33 -14.00 -5.40 -24.92
CA ASN A 33 -12.60 -5.12 -25.29
C ASN A 33 -12.02 -3.89 -24.59
N THR A 34 -12.85 -2.90 -24.21
CA THR A 34 -12.37 -1.72 -23.46
C THR A 34 -12.19 -1.95 -21.97
N ILE A 35 -12.79 -3.02 -21.42
CA ILE A 35 -12.67 -3.38 -20.01
C ILE A 35 -11.39 -4.17 -19.71
N ASP A 36 -10.63 -4.58 -20.73
CA ASP A 36 -9.36 -5.27 -20.52
C ASP A 36 -8.31 -4.28 -20.00
N THR A 37 -8.44 -3.93 -18.72
CA THR A 37 -7.46 -3.12 -17.99
C THR A 37 -6.24 -4.00 -17.78
N ALA A 38 -5.24 -3.86 -18.66
CA ALA A 38 -3.93 -4.43 -18.44
C ALA A 38 -3.29 -3.74 -17.23
N TYR A 39 -3.38 -4.35 -16.05
CA TYR A 39 -2.58 -3.97 -14.90
C TYR A 39 -1.17 -4.53 -15.11
N TYR A 40 -0.22 -3.64 -15.37
CA TYR A 40 1.20 -4.00 -15.43
C TYR A 40 1.70 -4.18 -13.99
N THR A 41 1.86 -5.43 -13.56
CA THR A 41 2.58 -5.76 -12.33
C THR A 41 4.06 -5.84 -12.66
N TYR A 42 4.86 -4.93 -12.12
CA TYR A 42 6.31 -5.01 -12.20
C TYR A 42 6.83 -5.74 -10.97
N THR A 43 7.57 -6.84 -11.17
CA THR A 43 8.33 -7.47 -10.10
C THR A 43 9.69 -6.78 -10.02
N THR A 44 9.92 -6.05 -8.93
CA THR A 44 11.22 -5.46 -8.63
C THR A 44 11.97 -6.34 -7.64
N GLU A 45 13.26 -6.56 -7.87
CA GLU A 45 14.14 -7.18 -6.86
C GLU A 45 14.66 -6.06 -5.95
N ALA A 46 14.35 -6.13 -4.64
CA ALA A 46 14.82 -5.17 -3.67
C ALA A 46 16.09 -5.68 -2.96
N THR A 47 17.11 -4.83 -2.86
CA THR A 47 18.28 -5.10 -2.01
C THR A 47 17.94 -4.71 -0.58
N VAL A 48 17.89 -5.68 0.34
CA VAL A 48 17.63 -5.44 1.76
C VAL A 48 18.96 -5.36 2.51
N THR A 49 19.15 -4.28 3.27
CA THR A 49 20.26 -4.14 4.21
C THR A 49 19.69 -4.10 5.62
N GLY A 50 20.17 -4.99 6.48
CA GLY A 50 19.74 -5.10 7.88
C GLY A 50 20.83 -4.63 8.82
N GLN A 51 20.43 -3.99 9.92
CA GLN A 51 21.28 -3.72 11.07
C GLN A 51 20.53 -4.20 12.31
N SER A 52 21.15 -5.09 13.08
CA SER A 52 20.56 -5.72 14.25
C SER A 52 21.52 -5.61 15.44
N SER A 53 21.02 -5.86 16.65
CA SER A 53 21.87 -5.99 17.84
C SER A 53 22.94 -7.09 17.68
N ASP A 54 22.59 -8.17 17.00
CA ASP A 54 23.49 -9.31 16.77
C ASP A 54 24.59 -8.96 15.76
N ASP A 55 24.31 -8.05 14.83
CA ASP A 55 25.24 -7.53 13.84
C ASP A 55 26.02 -6.28 14.32
N GLY A 56 25.95 -5.98 15.62
CA GLY A 56 26.79 -4.96 16.26
C GLY A 56 26.16 -3.57 16.37
N LEU A 57 24.84 -3.42 16.17
CA LEU A 57 24.13 -2.17 16.49
C LEU A 57 24.33 -1.84 17.97
N GLN A 58 24.98 -0.70 18.25
CA GLN A 58 25.25 -0.25 19.60
C GLN A 58 24.10 0.61 20.13
N PHE A 59 23.69 0.35 21.36
CA PHE A 59 22.67 1.14 22.06
C PHE A 59 23.31 1.95 23.17
N ASP A 60 22.99 3.24 23.20
CA ASP A 60 23.25 4.10 24.33
C ASP A 60 22.10 3.97 25.33
N ARG A 61 22.43 3.68 26.58
CA ARG A 61 21.47 3.54 27.68
C ARG A 61 21.53 4.77 28.58
N VAL A 62 20.38 5.39 28.80
CA VAL A 62 20.21 6.48 29.77
C VAL A 62 19.13 6.08 30.76
N HIS A 63 19.45 6.10 32.05
CA HIS A 63 18.49 5.86 33.13
C HIS A 63 18.16 7.17 33.81
N ASP A 64 16.87 7.49 33.89
CA ASP A 64 16.34 8.63 34.64
C ASP A 64 15.86 8.14 36.01
N GLU A 65 16.61 8.45 37.06
CA GLU A 65 16.29 8.07 38.44
C GLU A 65 15.03 8.76 38.97
N SER A 66 14.66 9.92 38.42
CA SER A 66 13.48 10.68 38.89
C SER A 66 12.19 10.13 38.30
N ALA A 67 12.24 9.62 37.06
CA ALA A 67 11.11 9.02 36.35
C ALA A 67 11.10 7.48 36.41
N ASP A 68 12.10 6.86 37.06
CA ASP A 68 12.35 5.41 37.08
C ASP A 68 12.25 4.76 35.69
N THR A 69 12.75 5.48 34.68
CA THR A 69 12.61 5.10 33.26
C THR A 69 13.99 4.87 32.67
N THR A 70 14.14 3.82 31.86
CA THR A 70 15.38 3.56 31.12
C THR A 70 15.10 3.71 29.63
N THR A 71 15.84 4.60 28.99
CA THR A 71 15.77 4.83 27.54
C THR A 71 16.97 4.19 26.87
N TRP A 72 16.70 3.44 25.81
CA TRP A 72 17.71 2.89 24.92
C TRP A 72 17.60 3.59 23.57
N SER A 73 18.70 4.13 23.06
CA SER A 73 18.74 4.82 21.78
C SER A 73 19.87 4.28 20.92
N ALA A 74 19.60 4.09 19.63
CA ALA A 74 20.60 3.76 18.63
C ALA A 74 20.43 4.69 17.43
N ASN A 75 21.55 5.09 16.83
CA ASN A 75 21.57 5.87 15.60
C ASN A 75 21.92 4.96 14.42
N VAL A 76 21.05 4.92 13.42
CA VAL A 76 21.23 4.13 12.21
C VAL A 76 21.49 5.07 11.05
N THR A 77 22.60 4.88 10.35
CA THR A 77 22.87 5.61 9.10
C THR A 77 22.41 4.77 7.92
N ILE A 78 21.56 5.35 7.06
CA ILE A 78 20.98 4.68 5.90
C ILE A 78 21.33 5.50 4.65
N ASP A 79 21.73 4.82 3.57
CA ASP A 79 21.91 5.47 2.27
C ASP A 79 20.54 5.80 1.65
N ARG A 80 20.23 7.09 1.55
CA ARG A 80 18.96 7.58 1.02
C ARG A 80 18.84 7.48 -0.50
N ASN A 81 19.94 7.32 -1.24
CA ASN A 81 19.88 7.42 -2.70
C ASN A 81 19.05 6.29 -3.33
N ASN A 82 18.97 5.13 -2.67
CA ASN A 82 18.20 3.96 -3.12
C ASN A 82 17.24 3.46 -2.04
N LEU A 83 16.85 4.33 -1.10
CA LEU A 83 15.93 3.95 -0.03
C LEU A 83 14.49 3.93 -0.56
N THR A 84 13.85 2.77 -0.48
CA THR A 84 12.45 2.59 -0.93
C THR A 84 11.50 2.33 0.23
N TRP A 85 12.01 1.74 1.31
CA TRP A 85 11.27 1.49 2.53
C TRP A 85 12.23 1.27 3.69
N VAL A 86 11.72 1.44 4.90
CA VAL A 86 12.38 1.13 6.17
C VAL A 86 11.43 0.32 7.03
N ASN A 87 11.95 -0.72 7.67
CA ASN A 87 11.25 -1.48 8.69
C ASN A 87 12.12 -1.52 9.95
N VAL A 88 11.60 -0.99 11.05
CA VAL A 88 12.25 -1.04 12.36
C VAL A 88 11.40 -1.90 13.27
N THR A 89 12.02 -2.92 13.85
CA THR A 89 11.39 -3.84 14.79
C THR A 89 12.16 -3.75 16.10
N ALA A 90 11.42 -3.65 17.19
CA ALA A 90 11.93 -3.79 18.54
C ALA A 90 11.20 -4.95 19.20
N GLU A 91 11.97 -5.90 19.72
CA GLU A 91 11.50 -7.13 20.33
C GLU A 91 11.94 -7.19 21.80
N GLU A 92 11.34 -8.10 22.57
CA GLU A 92 11.60 -8.27 24.01
C GLU A 92 11.38 -6.98 24.84
N LEU A 93 10.45 -6.14 24.38
CA LEU A 93 10.08 -4.91 25.07
C LEU A 93 9.34 -5.23 26.37
N ALA A 94 9.65 -4.47 27.42
CA ALA A 94 8.95 -4.57 28.69
C ALA A 94 7.47 -4.14 28.54
N PRO A 95 6.53 -4.72 29.31
CA PRO A 95 5.13 -4.34 29.25
C PRO A 95 4.92 -2.84 29.46
N GLY A 96 4.26 -2.19 28.51
CA GLY A 96 3.99 -0.75 28.55
C GLY A 96 5.15 0.14 28.09
N ALA A 97 6.22 -0.46 27.52
CA ALA A 97 7.25 0.28 26.82
C ALA A 97 6.72 0.91 25.52
N SER A 98 7.45 1.89 25.00
CA SER A 98 7.14 2.54 23.74
C SER A 98 8.39 2.65 22.87
N LEU A 99 8.23 2.40 21.57
CA LEU A 99 9.24 2.64 20.55
C LEU A 99 9.00 4.02 19.93
N THR A 100 10.00 4.88 19.97
CA THR A 100 9.97 6.18 19.26
C THR A 100 10.99 6.16 18.13
N VAL A 101 10.52 6.32 16.90
CA VAL A 101 11.36 6.45 15.72
C VAL A 101 11.41 7.91 15.31
N PHE A 102 12.62 8.44 15.19
CA PHE A 102 12.88 9.77 14.66
C PHE A 102 13.43 9.65 13.25
N ASP A 103 12.73 10.27 12.30
CA ASP A 103 13.11 10.29 10.90
C ASP A 103 13.15 11.72 10.38
N ALA A 104 14.36 12.25 10.21
CA ALA A 104 14.59 13.58 9.66
C ALA A 104 14.30 13.68 8.15
N ALA A 105 14.12 12.56 7.45
CA ALA A 105 13.79 12.54 6.03
C ALA A 105 12.29 12.66 5.76
N GLY A 106 11.44 12.41 6.76
CA GLY A 106 9.99 12.55 6.65
C GLY A 106 9.32 11.45 5.82
N LEU A 107 9.68 10.18 6.07
CA LEU A 107 9.06 9.01 5.47
C LEU A 107 7.55 8.98 5.78
N TRP A 108 6.79 8.49 4.80
CA TRP A 108 5.37 8.23 4.96
C TRP A 108 5.21 6.97 5.79
N THR A 109 4.46 7.07 6.89
CA THR A 109 4.25 5.95 7.80
C THR A 109 2.78 5.74 8.12
N HIS A 110 2.43 4.48 8.36
CA HIS A 110 1.17 4.03 8.93
C HIS A 110 1.37 2.61 9.51
N SER A 111 0.61 2.24 10.55
CA SER A 111 0.71 0.92 11.18
C SER A 111 0.36 -0.24 10.25
N LEU A 112 -0.53 0.01 9.27
CA LEU A 112 -0.96 -0.97 8.27
C LEU A 112 -0.06 -1.02 7.02
N LEU A 113 0.97 -0.17 6.93
CA LEU A 113 1.84 -0.12 5.77
C LEU A 113 2.56 -1.46 5.56
N GLY A 114 2.47 -2.04 4.36
CA GLY A 114 3.10 -3.33 4.04
C GLY A 114 2.49 -4.55 4.76
N VAL A 115 1.29 -4.44 5.35
CA VAL A 115 0.54 -5.59 5.88
C VAL A 115 -0.25 -6.21 4.72
N GLU A 116 -0.05 -7.51 4.46
CA GLU A 116 -0.65 -8.18 3.29
C GLU A 116 -2.19 -8.19 3.30
N ASP A 117 -2.78 -8.31 4.50
CA ASP A 117 -4.24 -8.39 4.69
C ASP A 117 -4.89 -7.03 5.05
N ALA A 118 -4.17 -5.91 4.88
CA ALA A 118 -4.73 -4.59 5.14
C ALA A 118 -5.82 -4.25 4.12
N ARG A 119 -7.08 -4.44 4.50
CA ARG A 119 -8.25 -3.99 3.73
C ARG A 119 -8.52 -2.52 3.98
N ASP A 120 -9.00 -1.84 2.95
CA ASP A 120 -9.38 -0.42 2.99
C ASP A 120 -8.25 0.54 3.41
N PHE A 121 -6.99 0.11 3.28
CA PHE A 121 -5.81 0.94 3.53
C PHE A 121 -5.25 1.48 2.21
N SER A 122 -5.04 2.79 2.14
CA SER A 122 -4.34 3.45 1.04
C SER A 122 -3.32 4.42 1.60
N CYS A 123 -2.03 4.18 1.36
CA CYS A 123 -0.99 5.10 1.82
C CYS A 123 -1.13 6.52 1.24
N ALA A 124 -1.80 6.66 0.09
CA ALA A 124 -2.09 7.99 -0.47
C ALA A 124 -3.07 8.81 0.39
N GLU A 125 -3.90 8.17 1.21
CA GLU A 125 -4.90 8.83 2.07
C GLU A 125 -4.55 8.74 3.56
N ASP A 126 -4.06 7.57 4.00
CA ASP A 126 -3.90 7.22 5.41
C ASP A 126 -2.50 7.51 5.96
N CYS A 127 -1.47 7.42 5.12
CA CYS A 127 -0.11 7.64 5.58
C CYS A 127 0.11 9.10 5.98
N ARG A 128 0.95 9.29 6.99
CA ARG A 128 1.37 10.61 7.47
C ARG A 128 2.89 10.72 7.38
N GLN A 129 3.36 11.90 6.99
CA GLN A 129 4.77 12.27 7.16
C GLN A 129 4.92 12.91 8.52
N ASN A 130 5.52 12.17 9.45
CA ASN A 130 5.84 12.67 10.78
C ASN A 130 7.33 12.52 11.00
N GLU A 131 7.98 13.55 11.52
CA GLU A 131 9.40 13.48 11.92
C GLU A 131 9.62 12.54 13.11
N SER A 132 8.60 12.35 13.94
CA SER A 132 8.62 11.45 15.09
C SER A 132 7.35 10.63 15.15
N THR A 133 7.52 9.31 15.24
CA THR A 133 6.41 8.36 15.41
C THR A 133 6.65 7.53 16.65
N THR A 134 5.70 7.55 17.57
CA THR A 134 5.73 6.75 18.80
C THR A 134 4.72 5.60 18.69
N LEU A 135 5.17 4.40 19.01
CA LEU A 135 4.40 3.16 18.94
C LEU A 135 4.42 2.51 20.32
N ALA A 136 3.27 2.06 20.80
CA ALA A 136 3.19 1.25 22.00
C ALA A 136 3.62 -0.19 21.69
N GLU A 137 4.26 -0.84 22.65
CA GLU A 137 4.51 -2.27 22.62
C GLU A 137 3.20 -3.06 22.61
N THR A 138 3.18 -4.17 21.85
CA THR A 138 2.12 -5.17 21.86
C THR A 138 2.78 -6.55 21.88
N ASP A 139 2.53 -7.32 22.94
CA ASP A 139 3.09 -8.66 23.17
C ASP A 139 4.62 -8.73 23.09
N GLY A 140 5.30 -7.72 23.62
CA GLY A 140 6.75 -7.56 23.66
C GLY A 140 7.35 -6.98 22.37
N VAL A 141 6.53 -6.57 21.41
CA VAL A 141 6.98 -6.15 20.08
C VAL A 141 6.41 -4.79 19.69
N ALA A 142 7.24 -3.96 19.03
CA ALA A 142 6.79 -2.76 18.34
C ALA A 142 7.41 -2.69 16.94
N VAL A 143 6.59 -2.38 15.94
CA VAL A 143 6.99 -2.39 14.51
C VAL A 143 6.67 -1.05 13.85
N TYR A 144 7.69 -0.38 13.36
CA TYR A 144 7.59 0.82 12.54
C TYR A 144 7.89 0.50 11.09
N ARG A 145 7.08 1.04 10.18
CA ARG A 145 7.24 0.90 8.73
C ARG A 145 7.12 2.27 8.08
N GLY A 146 8.06 2.60 7.20
CA GLY A 146 8.08 3.87 6.47
C GLY A 146 8.47 3.69 5.01
N VAL A 147 7.91 4.52 4.13
CA VAL A 147 8.21 4.58 2.67
C VAL A 147 8.45 6.00 2.18
#